data_AF-A0A950VHA6-F1
#
_entry.id   AF-A0A950VHA6-F1
#
_cell.length_a   1.000
_cell.length_b   1.000
_cell.length_c   1.000
_cell.angle_alpha   90.00
_cell.angle_beta   90.00
_cell.angle_gamma   90.00
#
_symmetry.space_group_name_H-M   'P 1'
#
loop_
_entity.id
_entity.type
_entity.pdbx_description
1 polymer ?
#
loop_
_entity_poly.entity_id
_entity_poly.type
_entity_poly.pdbx_seq_one_letter_code
_entity_poly.pdbx_strand_id
1 'polypeptide(L)'
;TARCRDFNEQVPDMPGVRYFSVAGRHEGKWWRPEWHLPHRIVLGAEGPNDGVVSVASATYGESTEVWEGDHLSLLSCESRISRVPCLGPDRSREYAGLVRRLADEGF
;
A
#
# COMPACT_ATOMS: atom_id res chain seq x y z
N THR A 1 -6.80 16.26 4.38
CA THR A 1 -6.40 15.65 5.66
C THR A 1 -7.48 15.72 6.75
N ALA A 2 -8.30 16.77 6.85
CA ALA A 2 -9.32 16.90 7.92
C ALA A 2 -10.24 15.68 8.07
N ARG A 3 -10.85 15.19 6.98
CA ARG A 3 -11.78 14.04 7.05
C ARG A 3 -11.13 12.73 7.54
N CYS A 4 -9.91 12.42 7.12
CA CYS A 4 -9.20 11.23 7.57
C CYS A 4 -8.83 11.33 9.05
N ARG A 5 -8.45 12.54 9.51
CA ARG A 5 -8.21 12.80 10.94
C ARG A 5 -9.48 12.59 11.76
N ASP A 6 -10.59 13.20 11.34
CA ASP A 6 -11.89 13.05 12.01
C ASP A 6 -12.31 11.58 12.09
N PHE A 7 -12.03 10.79 11.04
CA PHE A 7 -12.30 9.36 11.01
C PHE A 7 -11.43 8.60 12.03
N ASN A 8 -10.12 8.85 12.06
CA ASN A 8 -9.20 8.18 12.98
C ASN A 8 -9.53 8.48 14.45
N GLU A 9 -10.07 9.67 14.75
CA GLU A 9 -10.52 10.03 16.11
C GLU A 9 -11.82 9.30 16.50
N GLN A 10 -12.69 9.02 15.54
CA GLN A 10 -13.99 8.36 15.76
C GLN A 10 -13.91 6.84 15.73
N VAL A 11 -12.89 6.28 15.09
CA VAL A 11 -12.71 4.84 14.89
C VAL A 11 -11.38 4.41 15.50
N PRO A 12 -11.33 4.25 16.84
CA PRO A 12 -10.12 3.80 17.51
C PRO A 12 -9.85 2.31 17.28
N ASP A 13 -8.59 1.92 17.44
CA ASP A 13 -8.13 0.54 17.36
C ASP A 13 -8.83 -0.33 18.41
N MET A 14 -9.19 -1.56 18.01
CA MET A 14 -9.88 -2.49 18.90
C MET A 14 -8.87 -3.18 19.85
N PRO A 15 -9.11 -3.16 21.18
CA PRO A 15 -8.27 -3.88 22.12
C PRO A 15 -8.19 -5.37 21.78
N GLY A 16 -6.96 -5.91 21.73
CA GLY A 16 -6.71 -7.32 21.41
C GLY A 16 -6.63 -7.63 19.92
N VAL A 17 -6.84 -6.65 19.03
CA VAL A 17 -6.59 -6.80 17.59
C VAL A 17 -5.21 -6.25 17.25
N ARG A 18 -4.45 -7.02 16.49
CA ARG A 18 -3.13 -6.64 15.98
C ARG A 18 -3.28 -6.18 14.54
N TYR A 19 -2.70 -5.03 14.21
CA TYR A 19 -2.83 -4.41 12.89
C TYR A 19 -1.49 -4.42 12.18
N PHE A 20 -1.51 -4.73 10.89
CA PHE A 20 -0.34 -4.74 10.02
C PHE A 20 -0.71 -4.00 8.73
N SER A 21 0.24 -3.26 8.16
CA SER A 21 0.01 -2.60 6.88
C SER A 21 1.13 -2.82 5.88
N VAL A 22 0.81 -2.58 4.61
CA VAL A 22 1.75 -2.58 3.50
C VAL A 22 1.58 -1.25 2.77
N ALA A 23 2.67 -0.53 2.59
CA ALA A 23 2.71 0.73 1.87
C ALA A 23 3.42 0.56 0.53
N GLY A 24 2.99 1.32 -0.48
CA GLY A 24 3.69 1.39 -1.76
C GLY A 24 4.67 2.55 -1.81
N ARG A 25 5.74 2.35 -2.57
CA ARG A 25 6.67 3.41 -2.96
C ARG A 25 7.04 3.25 -4.41
N HIS A 26 6.93 4.31 -5.21
CA HIS A 26 7.48 4.32 -6.56
C HIS A 26 8.33 5.57 -6.81
N GLU A 27 9.36 5.43 -7.64
CA GLU A 27 10.27 6.52 -8.02
C GLU A 27 9.73 7.34 -9.21
N GLY A 28 8.42 7.29 -9.49
CA GLY A 28 7.86 7.99 -10.64
C GLY A 28 8.23 7.38 -12.00
N LYS A 29 8.47 6.06 -12.09
CA LYS A 29 8.76 5.38 -13.37
C LYS A 29 7.52 5.35 -14.28
N TRP A 30 7.73 5.50 -15.59
CA TRP A 30 6.78 5.78 -16.67
C TRP A 30 5.68 4.73 -16.96
N TRP A 31 5.46 3.74 -16.09
CA TRP A 31 4.49 2.66 -16.38
C TRP A 31 3.04 3.15 -16.37
N ARG A 32 2.74 4.22 -15.63
CA ARG A 32 1.41 4.83 -15.50
C ARG A 32 1.49 6.34 -15.43
N PRO A 33 1.41 7.04 -16.58
CA PRO A 33 1.55 8.48 -16.64
C PRO A 33 0.56 9.25 -15.75
N GLU A 34 -0.61 8.67 -15.52
CA GLU A 34 -1.67 9.19 -14.65
C GLU A 34 -1.19 9.44 -13.21
N TRP A 35 -0.18 8.70 -12.73
CA TRP A 35 0.35 8.86 -11.37
C TRP A 35 1.45 9.90 -11.25
N HIS A 36 2.02 10.43 -12.35
CA HIS A 36 3.15 11.37 -12.25
C HIS A 36 2.82 12.69 -11.54
N LEU A 37 1.70 13.32 -11.90
CA LEU A 37 1.32 14.59 -11.29
C LEU A 37 0.93 14.40 -9.81
N PRO A 38 0.03 13.45 -9.46
CA PRO A 38 -0.24 13.10 -8.07
C PRO A 38 1.01 12.74 -7.27
N HIS A 39 1.90 11.89 -7.80
CA HIS A 39 3.15 11.51 -7.16
C HIS A 39 3.99 12.72 -6.78
N ARG A 40 4.17 13.68 -7.70
CA ARG A 40 4.97 14.89 -7.43
C ARG A 40 4.35 15.79 -6.38
N ILE A 41 3.02 15.92 -6.37
CA ILE A 41 2.29 16.71 -5.37
C ILE A 41 2.50 16.09 -3.98
N VAL A 42 2.27 14.77 -3.86
CA VAL A 42 2.43 14.05 -2.59
C VAL A 42 3.90 14.03 -2.16
N LEU A 43 4.83 13.84 -3.11
CA LEU A 43 6.27 13.86 -2.82
C LEU A 43 6.71 15.18 -2.20
N GLY A 44 6.21 16.30 -2.72
CA GLY A 44 6.52 17.63 -2.18
C GLY A 44 5.89 17.90 -0.80
N ALA A 45 4.73 17.31 -0.50
CA ALA A 45 4.00 17.56 0.74
C ALA A 45 4.32 16.56 1.87
N GLU A 46 4.48 15.29 1.55
CA GLU A 46 4.50 14.17 2.50
C GLU A 46 5.68 13.19 2.27
N GLY A 47 6.39 13.31 1.15
CA GLY A 47 7.56 12.48 0.85
C GLY A 47 7.25 11.21 0.06
N PRO A 48 8.00 10.10 0.27
CA PRO A 48 7.84 8.86 -0.49
C PRO A 48 6.39 8.39 -0.54
N ASN A 49 5.92 8.00 -1.73
CA ASN A 49 4.52 7.66 -1.97
C ASN A 49 4.37 6.69 -3.15
N ASP A 50 3.18 6.13 -3.29
CA ASP A 50 2.78 5.19 -4.35
C ASP A 50 2.07 5.86 -5.55
N GLY A 51 2.08 7.19 -5.59
CA GLY A 51 1.36 8.01 -6.56
C GLY A 51 0.06 8.60 -6.01
N VAL A 52 -0.49 8.06 -4.91
CA VAL A 52 -1.76 8.53 -4.32
C VAL A 52 -1.61 8.79 -2.83
N VAL A 53 -0.96 7.88 -2.13
CA VAL A 53 -0.84 7.85 -0.67
C VAL A 53 0.63 7.83 -0.29
N SER A 54 1.01 8.67 0.66
CA SER A 54 2.37 8.65 1.21
C SER A 54 2.62 7.41 2.06
N VAL A 55 3.87 6.99 2.15
CA VAL A 55 4.28 5.91 3.06
C VAL A 55 3.90 6.27 4.50
N ALA A 56 4.04 7.54 4.89
CA ALA A 56 3.63 8.03 6.20
C ALA A 56 2.12 7.85 6.44
N SER A 57 1.28 8.18 5.46
CA SER A 57 -0.17 8.01 5.58
C SER A 57 -0.62 6.54 5.50
N ALA A 58 0.14 5.67 4.84
CA ALA A 58 -0.16 4.24 4.71
C ALA A 58 0.38 3.40 5.89
N THR A 59 1.20 4.00 6.76
CA THR A 59 1.75 3.36 7.95
C THR A 59 0.67 3.23 9.01
N TYR A 60 0.39 2.00 9.45
CA TYR A 60 -0.65 1.72 10.44
C TYR A 60 -0.39 0.40 11.17
N GLY A 61 -0.70 0.37 12.47
CA GLY A 61 -0.52 -0.79 13.32
C GLY A 61 0.91 -0.99 13.82
N GLU A 62 1.26 -2.25 14.09
CA GLU A 62 2.53 -2.64 14.72
C GLU A 62 3.70 -2.63 13.74
N SER A 63 3.43 -2.94 12.47
CA SER A 63 4.46 -2.97 11.44
C SER A 63 3.90 -2.57 10.08
N THR A 64 4.73 -1.88 9.31
CA THR A 64 4.44 -1.52 7.93
C THR A 64 5.59 -1.97 7.03
N GLU A 65 5.28 -2.82 6.06
CA GLU A 65 6.23 -3.17 5.00
C GLU A 65 6.10 -2.18 3.84
N VAL A 66 7.21 -1.79 3.22
CA VAL A 66 7.19 -0.89 2.05
C VAL A 66 7.57 -1.68 0.81
N TRP A 67 6.65 -1.78 -0.14
CA TRP A 67 6.85 -2.47 -1.40
C TRP A 67 7.07 -1.49 -2.54
N GLU A 68 8.00 -1.83 -3.44
CA GLU A 68 8.27 -1.01 -4.62
C GLU A 68 7.13 -1.18 -5.64
N GLY A 69 6.34 -0.15 -5.89
CA GLY A 69 5.20 -0.15 -6.81
C GLY A 69 4.33 1.10 -6.69
N ASP A 70 3.62 1.43 -7.76
CA ASP A 70 2.53 2.42 -7.69
C ASP A 70 1.29 1.82 -6.98
N HIS A 71 0.31 2.68 -6.70
CA HIS A 71 -0.89 2.34 -5.94
C HIS A 71 -1.65 1.12 -6.51
N LEU A 72 -1.69 0.99 -7.84
CA LEU A 72 -2.37 -0.14 -8.50
C LEU A 72 -1.48 -1.39 -8.56
N SER A 73 -0.16 -1.21 -8.53
CA SER A 73 0.81 -2.30 -8.54
C SER A 73 0.94 -3.03 -7.22
N LEU A 74 0.35 -2.50 -6.13
CA LEU A 74 0.19 -3.21 -4.86
C LEU A 74 -0.83 -4.34 -4.94
N LEU A 75 -1.88 -4.16 -5.75
CA LEU A 75 -2.87 -5.19 -5.99
C LEU A 75 -2.30 -6.16 -7.02
N SER A 76 -1.96 -7.38 -6.59
CA SER A 76 -1.54 -8.44 -7.52
C SER A 76 -2.61 -8.61 -8.59
N CYS A 77 -2.27 -8.41 -9.85
CA CYS A 77 -3.21 -8.53 -10.96
C CYS A 77 -2.70 -9.48 -12.03
N GLU A 78 -2.33 -10.68 -11.60
CA GLU A 78 -2.40 -11.87 -12.43
C GLU A 78 -3.45 -12.81 -11.85
N SER A 79 -4.71 -12.56 -12.15
CA SER A 79 -5.70 -13.63 -11.98
C SER A 79 -5.62 -14.51 -13.23
N ARG A 80 -5.25 -15.80 -13.09
CA ARG A 80 -5.44 -16.80 -14.16
C ARG A 80 -6.93 -17.01 -14.53
N ILE A 81 -7.83 -16.36 -13.79
CA ILE A 81 -9.29 -16.44 -13.92
C ILE A 81 -9.86 -15.29 -14.76
N SER A 82 -9.24 -14.10 -14.77
CA SER A 82 -9.68 -12.96 -15.60
C SER A 82 -8.70 -12.73 -16.74
N ARG A 83 -9.18 -12.86 -17.98
CA ARG A 83 -8.44 -12.59 -19.24
C ARG A 83 -8.13 -11.10 -19.49
N VAL A 84 -8.20 -10.26 -18.46
CA VAL A 84 -7.87 -8.84 -18.56
C VAL A 84 -6.41 -8.71 -18.11
N PRO A 85 -5.47 -8.38 -19.01
CA PRO A 85 -4.11 -8.07 -18.61
C PRO A 85 -4.15 -6.77 -17.83
N CYS A 86 -4.07 -6.86 -16.52
CA CYS A 86 -3.87 -5.68 -15.70
C CYS A 86 -2.36 -5.47 -15.57
N LEU A 87 -1.91 -4.24 -15.86
CA LEU A 87 -0.51 -3.85 -16.02
C LEU A 87 0.30 -3.83 -14.70
N GLY A 88 0.09 -4.77 -13.79
CA GLY A 88 0.79 -4.85 -12.50
C GLY A 88 1.76 -6.03 -12.45
N PRO A 89 2.85 -5.95 -11.67
CA PRO A 89 3.73 -7.09 -11.42
C PRO A 89 3.01 -8.19 -10.61
N ASP A 90 3.43 -9.45 -10.77
CA ASP A 90 3.03 -10.54 -9.87
C ASP A 90 3.56 -10.26 -8.46
N ARG A 91 2.66 -10.11 -7.49
CA ARG A 91 2.96 -9.88 -6.06
C ARG A 91 2.75 -11.11 -5.19
N SER A 92 2.49 -12.26 -5.79
CA SER A 92 2.14 -13.47 -5.04
C SER A 92 3.22 -13.86 -4.04
N ARG A 93 4.49 -13.53 -4.31
CA ARG A 93 5.62 -13.79 -3.41
C ARG A 93 5.58 -12.89 -2.18
N GLU A 94 5.36 -11.59 -2.35
CA GLU A 94 5.26 -10.64 -1.25
C GLU A 94 4.08 -10.99 -0.34
N TYR A 95 2.91 -11.28 -0.92
CA TYR A 95 1.75 -11.74 -0.15
C TYR A 95 1.99 -13.09 0.54
N ALA A 96 2.64 -14.06 -0.12
CA ALA A 96 2.99 -15.33 0.52
C ALA A 96 3.97 -15.12 1.68
N GLY A 97 4.91 -14.17 1.56
CA GLY A 97 5.82 -13.77 2.63
C GLY A 97 5.07 -13.17 3.82
N LEU A 98 4.12 -12.27 3.56
CA LEU A 98 3.26 -11.67 4.58
C LEU A 98 2.46 -12.73 5.34
N VAL A 99 1.79 -13.65 4.62
CA VAL A 99 1.03 -14.75 5.23
C VAL A 99 1.94 -15.63 6.08
N ARG A 100 3.14 -15.94 5.60
CA ARG A 100 4.09 -16.76 6.35
C ARG A 100 4.57 -16.07 7.63
N ARG A 101 4.86 -14.77 7.57
CA ARG A 101 5.22 -13.97 8.75
C ARG A 101 4.10 -13.98 9.78
N LEU A 102 2.85 -13.79 9.36
CA LEU A 102 1.70 -13.84 10.26
C LEU A 102 1.54 -15.23 10.89
N ALA A 103 1.74 -16.31 10.11
CA ALA A 103 1.73 -17.66 10.66
C ALA A 103 2.84 -17.87 11.72
N ASP A 104 4.05 -17.35 11.47
CA ASP A 104 5.17 -17.41 12.43
C ASP A 104 4.89 -16.59 13.70
N GLU A 105 4.04 -15.56 13.62
CA GLU A 105 3.55 -14.76 14.75
C GLU A 105 2.35 -15.39 15.48
N GLY A 106 1.86 -16.55 15.01
CA GLY A 106 0.81 -17.33 15.65
C GLY A 106 -0.62 -16.98 15.22
N PHE A 107 -0.79 -16.38 14.04
CA PHE A 107 -2.11 -16.18 13.40
C PHE A 107 -2.52 -17.33 12.47
#